data_AF-A0A4Q1KI54-F1
#
_entry.id   AF-A0A4Q1KI54-F1
#
_cell.length_a   1.000
_cell.length_b   1.000
_cell.length_c   1.000
_cell.angle_alpha   90.00
_cell.angle_beta   90.00
_cell.angle_gamma   90.00
#
_symmetry.space_group_name_H-M   'P 1'
#
loop_
_entity.id
_entity.type
_entity.pdbx_description
1 polymer ?
#
loop_
_entity_poly.entity_id
_entity_poly.type
_entity_poly.pdbx_seq_one_letter_code
_entity_poly.pdbx_strand_id
1 'polypeptide(L)'
;MAKGVTAFSNVWIVVAESAPADEFVVHPKEVVFKQRVLPTGAAQIQSDYEGIDGKNAAQSGAQLIELRAEGKAIFCSTDMGHDFEYNNTWIGRKNRVRCFSDDDLDGDFDQSFWGYNSVKELPTLVGIIPDKLEQAVSIPYSRINPNDFKQKYFVAVFFTGKSFIRGNLEFDIRYGEDGRWGYFNSPKISPGQIKSYPDIMTIMGSIISAKRADESSVRVKVLRMMPAQPFGITVMKFTYFM
;
A
#
# COMPACT_ATOMS: atom_id res chain seq x y z
N MET A 1 29.73 11.33 -20.33
CA MET A 1 29.21 10.93 -18.99
C MET A 1 28.00 10.04 -19.24
N ALA A 2 27.97 8.82 -18.69
CA ALA A 2 26.79 7.98 -18.78
C ALA A 2 25.66 8.65 -17.99
N LYS A 3 24.49 8.87 -18.63
CA LYS A 3 23.30 9.34 -17.91
C LYS A 3 22.97 8.32 -16.82
N GLY A 4 23.00 8.76 -15.56
CA GLY A 4 22.63 7.93 -14.42
C GLY A 4 21.15 7.58 -14.50
N VAL A 5 20.84 6.30 -14.53
CA VAL A 5 19.46 5.81 -14.45
C VAL A 5 18.97 6.04 -13.02
N THR A 6 18.01 6.95 -12.83
CA THR A 6 17.46 7.22 -11.50
C THR A 6 16.28 6.30 -11.23
N ALA A 7 16.45 5.38 -10.28
CA ALA A 7 15.38 4.51 -9.82
C ALA A 7 14.50 5.24 -8.79
N PHE A 8 13.22 4.86 -8.74
CA PHE A 8 12.29 5.32 -7.72
C PHE A 8 11.56 4.17 -7.05
N SER A 9 11.17 4.39 -5.79
CA SER A 9 10.25 3.50 -5.06
C SER A 9 9.49 4.27 -3.98
N ASN A 10 8.29 3.83 -3.61
CA ASN A 10 7.66 4.32 -2.38
C ASN A 10 7.77 3.31 -1.24
N VAL A 11 7.70 3.83 -0.01
CA VAL A 11 7.67 3.04 1.21
C VAL A 11 6.50 3.51 2.05
N TRP A 12 5.69 2.54 2.51
CA TRP A 12 4.65 2.77 3.52
C TRP A 12 5.20 2.46 4.90
N ILE A 13 4.60 3.05 5.92
CA ILE A 13 4.91 2.79 7.33
C ILE A 13 3.63 2.34 8.01
N VAL A 14 3.68 1.19 8.68
CA VAL A 14 2.59 0.79 9.59
C VAL A 14 2.57 1.75 10.77
N VAL A 15 1.41 2.33 11.06
CA VAL A 15 1.24 3.19 12.23
C VAL A 15 1.08 2.32 13.46
N ALA A 16 1.94 2.53 14.46
CA ALA A 16 1.82 1.83 15.73
C ALA A 16 0.52 2.22 16.45
N GLU A 17 -0.20 1.23 16.95
CA GLU A 17 -1.42 1.40 17.71
C GLU A 17 -1.36 0.59 18.99
N SER A 18 -2.17 0.96 19.98
CA SER A 18 -2.29 0.17 21.21
C SER A 18 -3.15 -1.06 20.96
N ALA A 19 -2.77 -2.19 21.56
CA ALA A 19 -3.57 -3.41 21.45
C ALA A 19 -4.91 -3.22 22.19
N PRO A 20 -6.01 -3.79 21.67
CA PRO A 20 -7.24 -3.94 22.43
C PRO A 20 -6.97 -4.62 23.78
N ALA A 21 -7.54 -4.09 24.87
CA ALA A 21 -7.31 -4.63 26.21
C ALA A 21 -7.93 -6.03 26.38
N ASP A 22 -9.10 -6.24 25.79
CA ASP A 22 -9.94 -7.39 26.01
C ASP A 22 -9.73 -8.50 24.97
N GLU A 23 -10.10 -9.71 25.39
CA GLU A 23 -10.21 -10.87 24.53
C GLU A 23 -11.60 -10.89 23.87
N PHE A 24 -11.67 -11.15 22.56
CA PHE A 24 -12.92 -11.11 21.78
C PHE A 24 -13.07 -12.34 20.88
N VAL A 25 -14.29 -12.60 20.42
CA VAL A 25 -14.59 -13.69 19.48
C VAL A 25 -14.56 -13.14 18.06
N VAL A 26 -13.95 -13.90 17.14
CA VAL A 26 -13.81 -13.57 15.72
C VAL A 26 -14.32 -14.75 14.90
N HIS A 27 -15.20 -14.46 13.93
CA HIS A 27 -15.74 -15.42 12.97
C HIS A 27 -14.93 -15.43 11.67
N PRO A 28 -15.06 -16.48 10.82
CA PRO A 28 -14.34 -16.53 9.57
C PRO A 28 -14.64 -15.32 8.68
N LYS A 29 -13.59 -14.80 8.04
CA LYS A 29 -13.56 -13.59 7.21
C LYS A 29 -13.70 -12.28 7.98
N GLU A 30 -13.72 -12.32 9.31
CA GLU A 30 -13.67 -11.11 10.12
C GLU A 30 -12.24 -10.66 10.39
N VAL A 31 -12.12 -9.36 10.65
CA VAL A 31 -10.86 -8.71 10.98
C VAL A 31 -10.51 -9.00 12.44
N VAL A 32 -9.28 -9.45 12.67
CA VAL A 32 -8.72 -9.59 14.02
C VAL A 32 -8.24 -8.21 14.49
N PHE A 33 -7.44 -7.53 13.67
CA PHE A 33 -7.10 -6.13 13.85
C PHE A 33 -6.72 -5.50 12.51
N LYS A 34 -6.83 -4.17 12.43
CA LYS A 34 -6.51 -3.32 11.28
C LYS A 34 -5.66 -2.16 11.78
N GLN A 35 -4.54 -1.88 11.10
CA GLN A 35 -3.70 -0.72 11.38
C GLN A 35 -3.55 0.13 10.14
N ARG A 36 -3.53 1.44 10.35
CA ARG A 36 -3.30 2.40 9.27
C ARG A 36 -1.89 2.23 8.71
N VAL A 37 -1.74 2.39 7.39
CA VAL A 37 -0.43 2.62 6.77
C VAL A 37 -0.37 4.02 6.18
N LEU A 38 0.78 4.67 6.32
CA LEU A 38 1.04 6.03 5.85
C LEU A 38 2.22 6.04 4.90
N PRO A 39 2.26 6.93 3.89
CA PRO A 39 3.44 7.08 3.06
C PRO A 39 4.56 7.72 3.90
N THR A 40 5.81 7.48 3.52
CA THR A 40 6.96 8.14 4.20
C THR A 40 7.01 9.66 3.97
N GLY A 41 6.40 10.14 2.90
CA GLY A 41 6.22 11.56 2.60
C GLY A 41 4.98 11.79 1.74
N ALA A 42 4.41 12.99 1.82
CA ALA A 42 3.24 13.36 1.05
C ALA A 42 3.25 14.86 0.72
N ALA A 43 2.54 15.20 -0.35
CA ALA A 43 2.34 16.57 -0.80
C ALA A 43 0.86 16.83 -1.09
N GLN A 44 0.48 18.10 -1.14
CA GLN A 44 -0.83 18.56 -1.56
C GLN A 44 -0.67 19.62 -2.64
N ILE A 45 -1.39 19.42 -3.74
CA ILE A 45 -1.45 20.37 -4.85
C ILE A 45 -2.20 21.63 -4.39
N GLN A 46 -1.65 22.81 -4.69
CA GLN A 46 -2.22 24.09 -4.25
C GLN A 46 -3.16 24.72 -5.27
N SER A 47 -2.94 24.50 -6.57
CA SER A 47 -3.78 25.01 -7.65
C SER A 47 -4.24 23.91 -8.58
N ASP A 48 -5.42 24.09 -9.18
CA ASP A 48 -5.83 23.21 -10.27
C ASP A 48 -4.78 23.24 -11.39
N TYR A 49 -4.52 22.07 -11.96
CA TYR A 49 -3.66 21.86 -13.09
C TYR A 49 -4.44 21.18 -14.18
N GLU A 50 -4.39 21.75 -15.38
CA GLU A 50 -4.76 21.08 -16.61
C GLU A 50 -3.50 20.94 -17.45
N GLY A 51 -3.09 19.71 -17.73
CA GLY A 51 -1.94 19.47 -18.58
C GLY A 51 -2.18 19.94 -20.01
N ILE A 52 -1.10 20.01 -20.77
CA ILE A 52 -1.06 20.59 -22.12
C ILE A 52 -2.09 19.95 -23.07
N ASP A 53 -2.48 18.69 -22.83
CA ASP A 53 -3.45 17.94 -23.62
C ASP A 53 -4.88 17.94 -23.05
N GLY A 54 -5.13 18.68 -21.96
CA GLY A 54 -6.41 18.73 -21.24
C GLY A 54 -6.81 17.41 -20.58
N LYS A 55 -5.95 16.39 -20.61
CA LYS A 55 -6.23 15.03 -20.09
C LYS A 55 -5.49 14.75 -18.80
N ASN A 56 -4.42 15.48 -18.53
CA ASN A 56 -3.66 15.38 -17.30
C ASN A 56 -4.16 16.43 -16.32
N ALA A 57 -5.31 16.21 -15.70
CA ALA A 57 -5.85 17.14 -14.71
C ALA A 57 -5.48 16.70 -13.29
N ALA A 58 -5.11 17.66 -12.45
CA ALA A 58 -5.00 17.45 -11.01
C ALA A 58 -5.69 18.61 -10.30
N GLN A 59 -6.51 18.31 -9.30
CA GLN A 59 -7.29 19.32 -8.60
C GLN A 59 -6.52 19.87 -7.39
N SER A 60 -6.74 21.15 -7.09
CA SER A 60 -6.33 21.76 -5.83
C SER A 60 -6.83 20.91 -4.67
N GLY A 61 -5.95 20.63 -3.72
CA GLY A 61 -6.22 19.77 -2.58
C GLY A 61 -6.02 18.27 -2.81
N ALA A 62 -5.72 17.83 -4.05
CA ALA A 62 -5.30 16.47 -4.30
C ALA A 62 -3.98 16.18 -3.56
N GLN A 63 -3.94 15.04 -2.87
CA GLN A 63 -2.76 14.62 -2.12
C GLN A 63 -1.98 13.56 -2.89
N LEU A 64 -0.66 13.71 -2.88
CA LEU A 64 0.29 12.87 -3.58
C LEU A 64 1.19 12.15 -2.59
N ILE A 65 1.71 10.98 -2.97
CA ILE A 65 2.71 10.25 -2.19
C ILE A 65 4.11 10.51 -2.72
N GLU A 66 5.05 10.74 -1.81
CA GLU A 66 6.46 10.92 -2.16
C GLU A 66 7.11 9.59 -2.53
N LEU A 67 7.87 9.58 -3.62
CA LEU A 67 8.76 8.49 -3.99
C LEU A 67 10.19 8.83 -3.55
N ARG A 68 10.91 7.82 -3.09
CA ARG A 68 12.35 7.88 -2.89
C ARG A 68 13.02 7.81 -4.25
N ALA A 69 13.65 8.90 -4.67
CA ALA A 69 14.51 9.00 -5.84
C ALA A 69 15.75 9.84 -5.49
N GLU A 70 16.91 9.47 -6.03
CA GLU A 70 18.16 10.19 -5.73
C GLU A 70 18.14 11.59 -6.36
N GLY A 71 18.35 12.62 -5.54
CA GLY A 71 18.52 14.00 -5.99
C GLY A 71 17.29 14.68 -6.59
N LYS A 72 16.10 14.07 -6.47
CA LYS A 72 14.83 14.60 -7.02
C LYS A 72 13.68 14.43 -6.04
N ALA A 73 12.79 15.42 -5.97
CA ALA A 73 11.53 15.28 -5.25
C ALA A 73 10.44 14.81 -6.21
N ILE A 74 9.96 13.58 -6.01
CA ILE A 74 8.97 12.97 -6.89
C ILE A 74 7.71 12.64 -6.10
N PHE A 75 6.56 13.06 -6.63
CA PHE A 75 5.28 12.82 -6.01
C PHE A 75 4.30 12.23 -7.00
N CYS A 76 3.57 11.19 -6.62
CA CYS A 76 2.60 10.55 -7.50
C CYS A 76 1.19 10.58 -6.92
N SER A 77 0.22 10.69 -7.82
CA SER A 77 -1.18 10.54 -7.46
C SER A 77 -1.47 9.15 -6.90
N THR A 78 -2.33 9.09 -5.90
CA THR A 78 -2.92 7.82 -5.43
C THR A 78 -4.16 7.43 -6.21
N ASP A 79 -4.70 8.32 -7.03
CA ASP A 79 -5.80 8.00 -7.93
C ASP A 79 -5.31 7.08 -9.04
N MET A 80 -5.68 5.82 -8.92
CA MET A 80 -5.45 4.80 -9.93
C MET A 80 -6.62 4.88 -10.89
N GLY A 81 -6.52 5.83 -11.84
CA GLY A 81 -7.61 6.23 -12.72
C GLY A 81 -8.61 5.13 -13.05
N HIS A 82 -9.85 5.35 -12.66
CA HIS A 82 -10.97 4.47 -12.98
C HIS A 82 -11.31 4.46 -14.49
N ASP A 83 -10.82 5.45 -15.26
CA ASP A 83 -11.40 5.83 -16.56
C ASP A 83 -10.48 5.81 -17.79
N PHE A 84 -9.34 5.10 -17.78
CA PHE A 84 -8.63 4.84 -19.05
C PHE A 84 -9.20 3.61 -19.77
N GLU A 85 -10.47 3.72 -20.17
CA GLU A 85 -11.18 2.79 -21.08
C GLU A 85 -10.79 2.97 -22.56
N TYR A 86 -9.72 3.69 -22.86
CA TYR A 86 -9.28 3.90 -24.26
C TYR A 86 -8.45 2.71 -24.77
N ASN A 87 -9.13 1.82 -25.50
CA ASN A 87 -8.60 0.74 -26.36
C ASN A 87 -7.61 -0.24 -25.70
N ASN A 88 -8.20 -1.31 -25.16
CA ASN A 88 -7.63 -2.50 -24.52
C ASN A 88 -6.81 -3.43 -25.43
N THR A 89 -5.97 -2.92 -26.35
CA THR A 89 -5.13 -3.79 -27.20
C THR A 89 -3.66 -3.92 -26.75
N TRP A 90 -3.24 -3.22 -25.70
CA TRP A 90 -1.86 -3.31 -25.18
C TRP A 90 -1.82 -3.54 -23.67
N ILE A 91 -1.16 -4.63 -23.27
CA ILE A 91 -1.07 -5.28 -21.94
C ILE A 91 -0.48 -4.39 -20.81
N GLY A 92 -0.24 -3.08 -21.02
CA GLY A 92 0.57 -2.23 -20.14
C GLY A 92 0.00 -0.88 -19.67
N ARG A 93 -1.31 -0.61 -19.86
CA ARG A 93 -1.93 0.66 -19.43
C ARG A 93 -2.75 0.61 -18.14
N LYS A 94 -3.18 -0.58 -17.72
CA LYS A 94 -3.88 -0.77 -16.45
C LYS A 94 -2.85 -0.63 -15.32
N ASN A 95 -3.08 0.30 -14.38
CA ASN A 95 -2.23 0.64 -13.24
C ASN A 95 -1.12 1.68 -13.51
N ARG A 96 -1.30 2.60 -14.44
CA ARG A 96 -0.45 3.79 -14.50
C ARG A 96 -0.99 4.86 -13.55
N VAL A 97 -0.08 5.59 -12.91
CA VAL A 97 -0.40 6.73 -12.05
C VAL A 97 0.44 7.93 -12.48
N ARG A 98 -0.12 9.13 -12.39
CA ARG A 98 0.60 10.35 -12.74
C ARG A 98 1.60 10.69 -11.64
N CYS A 99 2.82 10.97 -12.02
CA CYS A 99 3.91 11.41 -11.16
C CYS A 99 4.42 12.76 -11.62
N PHE A 100 4.86 13.56 -10.67
CA PHE A 100 5.39 14.90 -10.85
C PHE A 100 6.79 14.95 -10.23
N SER A 101 7.69 15.70 -10.86
CA SER A 101 9.06 15.93 -10.42
C SER A 101 9.26 17.41 -10.19
N ASP A 102 9.85 17.73 -9.06
CA ASP A 102 10.40 19.03 -8.70
C ASP A 102 11.93 18.83 -8.69
N ASP A 103 12.57 19.32 -9.77
CA ASP A 103 13.97 19.04 -10.06
C ASP A 103 14.92 20.06 -9.38
N ASP A 104 14.45 21.28 -9.10
CA ASP A 104 15.22 22.34 -8.45
C ASP A 104 14.84 22.60 -6.97
N LEU A 105 13.82 21.90 -6.47
CA LEU A 105 13.33 21.90 -5.10
C LEU A 105 12.71 23.23 -4.66
N ASP A 106 12.09 23.96 -5.58
CA ASP A 106 11.48 25.27 -5.33
C ASP A 106 10.02 25.22 -4.82
N GLY A 107 9.40 24.04 -4.83
CA GLY A 107 8.00 23.84 -4.43
C GLY A 107 7.00 23.90 -5.59
N ASP A 108 7.50 23.93 -6.82
CA ASP A 108 6.73 23.80 -8.05
C ASP A 108 7.12 22.50 -8.79
N PHE A 109 6.14 21.87 -9.45
CA PHE A 109 6.44 20.74 -10.33
C PHE A 109 6.83 21.22 -11.73
N ASP A 110 8.07 20.94 -12.14
CA ASP A 110 8.60 21.23 -13.47
C ASP A 110 8.12 20.24 -14.53
N GLN A 111 7.96 18.99 -14.11
CA GLN A 111 7.89 17.86 -15.02
C GLN A 111 6.92 16.80 -14.50
N SER A 112 6.43 15.99 -15.42
CA SER A 112 5.53 14.91 -15.09
C SER A 112 5.72 13.69 -15.99
N PHE A 113 5.34 12.53 -15.48
CA PHE A 113 5.45 11.27 -16.18
C PHE A 113 4.45 10.25 -15.64
N TRP A 114 4.34 9.12 -16.33
CA TRP A 114 3.52 8.00 -15.89
C TRP A 114 4.38 6.99 -15.13
N GLY A 115 4.11 6.85 -13.83
CA GLY A 115 4.62 5.76 -13.01
C GLY A 115 3.78 4.50 -13.18
N TYR A 116 4.38 3.33 -12.90
CA TYR A 116 3.67 2.06 -12.86
C TYR A 116 3.41 1.66 -11.41
N ASN A 117 2.14 1.35 -11.12
CA ASN A 117 1.75 0.79 -9.85
C ASN A 117 1.66 -0.74 -9.98
N SER A 118 2.45 -1.44 -9.16
CA SER A 118 2.54 -2.90 -9.17
C SER A 118 1.30 -3.61 -8.62
N VAL A 119 0.54 -2.97 -7.71
CA VAL A 119 -0.67 -3.55 -7.08
C VAL A 119 -1.79 -2.53 -6.96
N LYS A 120 -3.03 -2.93 -7.24
CA LYS A 120 -4.17 -1.99 -7.37
C LYS A 120 -4.75 -1.52 -6.05
N GLU A 121 -4.47 -2.23 -4.97
CA GLU A 121 -5.17 -2.03 -3.70
C GLU A 121 -4.40 -1.08 -2.78
N LEU A 122 -3.08 -1.00 -2.95
CA LEU A 122 -2.21 -0.08 -2.25
C LEU A 122 -1.17 0.47 -3.24
N PRO A 123 -1.08 1.80 -3.48
CA PRO A 123 -0.11 2.35 -4.40
C PRO A 123 1.32 1.89 -4.07
N THR A 124 1.88 1.05 -4.92
CA THR A 124 3.20 0.45 -4.77
C THR A 124 3.95 0.65 -6.07
N LEU A 125 4.59 1.81 -6.16
CA LEU A 125 5.34 2.27 -7.30
C LEU A 125 6.81 1.89 -7.14
N VAL A 126 7.33 1.18 -8.13
CA VAL A 126 8.77 0.88 -8.26
C VAL A 126 9.11 0.99 -9.74
N GLY A 127 10.19 1.68 -10.06
CA GLY A 127 10.57 1.87 -11.46
C GLY A 127 11.79 2.75 -11.65
N ILE A 128 11.91 3.24 -12.88
CA ILE A 128 12.97 4.13 -13.34
C ILE A 128 12.31 5.37 -13.90
N ILE A 129 12.85 6.54 -13.57
CA ILE A 129 12.40 7.82 -14.15
C ILE A 129 12.71 7.80 -15.65
N PRO A 130 11.72 8.03 -16.55
CA PRO A 130 11.97 8.09 -17.98
C PRO A 130 12.97 9.19 -18.36
N ASP A 131 13.80 8.94 -19.38
CA ASP A 131 14.74 9.95 -19.91
C ASP A 131 14.05 11.17 -20.52
N LYS A 132 12.80 11.00 -20.95
CA LYS A 132 11.95 12.04 -21.54
C LYS A 132 10.76 12.24 -20.62
N LEU A 133 10.74 13.37 -19.94
CA LEU A 133 9.66 13.80 -19.06
C LEU A 133 8.80 14.82 -19.80
N GLU A 134 7.49 14.79 -19.54
CA GLU A 134 6.56 15.77 -20.08
C GLU A 134 6.71 17.04 -19.23
N GLN A 135 6.94 18.21 -19.87
CA GLN A 135 6.92 19.47 -19.13
C GLN A 135 5.55 19.63 -18.46
N ALA A 136 5.56 19.83 -17.15
CA ALA A 136 4.39 20.31 -16.44
C ALA A 136 4.41 21.85 -16.54
N VAL A 137 3.23 22.45 -16.65
CA VAL A 137 3.10 23.87 -16.31
C VAL A 137 3.33 23.97 -14.81
N SER A 138 4.24 24.83 -14.34
CA SER A 138 4.57 25.04 -12.91
C SER A 138 3.35 24.80 -11.99
N ILE A 139 3.35 23.68 -11.26
CA ILE A 139 2.24 23.31 -10.37
C ILE A 139 2.71 23.49 -8.93
N PRO A 140 2.25 24.51 -8.20
CA PRO A 140 2.64 24.72 -6.83
C PRO A 140 2.10 23.60 -5.94
N TYR A 141 2.94 23.09 -5.05
CA TYR A 141 2.59 22.10 -4.05
C TYR A 141 3.12 22.48 -2.67
N SER A 142 2.52 21.91 -1.64
CA SER A 142 3.05 21.98 -0.28
C SER A 142 3.27 20.57 0.24
N ARG A 143 4.44 20.29 0.82
CA ARG A 143 4.64 19.08 1.61
C ARG A 143 3.67 19.10 2.80
N ILE A 144 3.05 17.96 3.08
CA ILE A 144 2.14 17.78 4.21
C ILE A 144 2.70 16.74 5.17
N ASN A 145 2.32 16.82 6.45
CA ASN A 145 2.65 15.77 7.39
C ASN A 145 1.97 14.47 6.94
N PRO A 146 2.67 13.31 6.88
CA PRO A 146 2.03 12.04 6.52
C PRO A 146 0.81 11.68 7.38
N ASN A 147 0.73 12.16 8.62
CA ASN A 147 -0.44 11.95 9.48
C ASN A 147 -1.72 12.67 8.96
N ASP A 148 -1.55 13.76 8.20
CA ASP A 148 -2.62 14.56 7.59
C ASP A 148 -3.03 14.05 6.21
N PHE A 149 -2.41 12.96 5.74
CA PHE A 149 -2.83 12.28 4.52
C PHE A 149 -4.29 11.81 4.69
N LYS A 150 -5.17 12.06 3.72
CA LYS A 150 -6.62 11.83 3.83
C LYS A 150 -6.98 10.41 3.47
N GLN A 151 -6.29 9.82 2.48
CA GLN A 151 -6.59 8.46 2.05
C GLN A 151 -6.23 7.46 3.16
N LYS A 152 -7.19 6.57 3.46
CA LYS A 152 -7.09 5.61 4.57
C LYS A 152 -6.69 4.24 4.07
N TYR A 153 -5.38 4.08 3.86
CA TYR A 153 -4.80 2.77 3.59
C TYR A 153 -4.57 2.00 4.90
N PHE A 154 -4.61 0.67 4.81
CA PHE A 154 -4.41 -0.22 5.94
C PHE A 154 -3.63 -1.48 5.59
N VAL A 155 -3.13 -2.11 6.65
CA VAL A 155 -2.78 -3.53 6.72
C VAL A 155 -3.60 -4.17 7.85
N ALA A 156 -4.08 -5.38 7.64
CA ALA A 156 -4.99 -6.04 8.56
C ALA A 156 -4.76 -7.55 8.61
N VAL A 157 -4.99 -8.13 9.78
CA VAL A 157 -5.01 -9.57 9.99
C VAL A 157 -6.45 -10.03 10.01
N PHE A 158 -6.80 -11.00 9.18
CA PHE A 158 -8.11 -11.61 9.10
C PHE A 158 -8.04 -13.05 9.58
N PHE A 159 -9.07 -13.50 10.29
CA PHE A 159 -9.26 -14.93 10.55
C PHE A 159 -10.00 -15.54 9.36
N THR A 160 -9.47 -16.60 8.73
CA THR A 160 -10.06 -17.18 7.51
C THR A 160 -10.71 -18.55 7.73
N GLY A 161 -10.63 -19.06 8.95
CA GLY A 161 -11.31 -20.29 9.36
C GLY A 161 -10.31 -21.39 9.70
N LYS A 162 -10.67 -22.63 9.37
CA LYS A 162 -9.86 -23.82 9.65
C LYS A 162 -9.32 -24.42 8.37
N SER A 163 -8.07 -24.86 8.43
CA SER A 163 -7.46 -25.64 7.36
C SER A 163 -8.15 -26.99 7.22
N PHE A 164 -8.61 -27.34 6.01
CA PHE A 164 -9.25 -28.63 5.74
C PHE A 164 -8.37 -29.85 6.06
N ILE A 165 -7.03 -29.70 5.96
CA ILE A 165 -6.10 -30.84 6.04
C ILE A 165 -5.70 -31.15 7.50
N ARG A 166 -5.63 -30.13 8.36
CA ARG A 166 -5.08 -30.28 9.74
C ARG A 166 -5.94 -29.68 10.84
N GLY A 167 -7.05 -29.02 10.50
CA GLY A 167 -7.91 -28.32 11.45
C GLY A 167 -7.25 -27.11 12.14
N ASN A 168 -6.07 -26.69 11.68
CA ASN A 168 -5.35 -25.54 12.23
C ASN A 168 -6.14 -24.26 11.93
N LEU A 169 -6.05 -23.30 12.83
CA LEU A 169 -6.59 -21.96 12.60
C LEU A 169 -5.81 -21.30 11.46
N GLU A 170 -6.50 -20.62 10.55
CA GLU A 170 -5.89 -19.93 9.43
C GLU A 170 -6.12 -18.42 9.54
N PHE A 171 -5.05 -17.67 9.31
CA PHE A 171 -5.06 -16.22 9.29
C PHE A 171 -4.39 -15.73 8.02
N ASP A 172 -4.92 -14.62 7.50
CA ASP A 172 -4.47 -14.00 6.26
C ASP A 172 -4.17 -12.53 6.51
N ILE A 173 -3.15 -12.01 5.83
CA ILE A 173 -2.84 -10.59 5.85
C ILE A 173 -3.48 -9.94 4.63
N ARG A 174 -4.29 -8.92 4.86
CA ARG A 174 -4.90 -8.09 3.82
C ARG A 174 -4.38 -6.67 3.89
N TYR A 175 -4.38 -5.99 2.75
CA TYR A 175 -3.93 -4.61 2.63
C TYR A 175 -4.79 -3.86 1.62
N GLY A 176 -4.80 -2.54 1.73
CA GLY A 176 -5.43 -1.67 0.74
C GLY A 176 -6.24 -0.59 1.42
N GLU A 177 -7.43 -0.30 0.93
CA GLU A 177 -8.34 0.70 1.48
C GLU A 177 -9.73 0.11 1.71
N ASP A 178 -10.57 0.84 2.43
CA ASP A 178 -11.94 0.39 2.70
C ASP A 178 -12.70 0.23 1.36
N GLY A 179 -13.23 -0.97 1.11
CA GLY A 179 -13.92 -1.33 -0.14
C GLY A 179 -13.01 -1.91 -1.24
N ARG A 180 -11.69 -1.78 -1.13
CA ARG A 180 -10.72 -2.32 -2.11
C ARG A 180 -9.47 -2.84 -1.41
N TRP A 181 -9.36 -4.16 -1.27
CA TRP A 181 -8.24 -4.81 -0.60
C TRP A 181 -7.68 -6.02 -1.34
N GLY A 182 -6.36 -6.18 -1.24
CA GLY A 182 -5.61 -7.33 -1.70
C GLY A 182 -5.26 -8.25 -0.53
N TYR A 183 -4.63 -9.38 -0.84
CA TYR A 183 -4.16 -10.35 0.15
C TYR A 183 -2.75 -10.81 -0.21
N PHE A 184 -1.93 -11.12 0.80
CA PHE A 184 -0.63 -11.73 0.56
C PHE A 184 -0.79 -13.21 0.19
N ASN A 185 -0.15 -13.64 -0.90
CA ASN A 185 -0.10 -15.05 -1.34
C ASN A 185 0.80 -15.96 -0.45
N SER A 186 1.15 -15.54 0.76
CA SER A 186 2.06 -16.27 1.67
C SER A 186 1.28 -17.19 2.64
N PRO A 187 1.90 -18.25 3.19
CA PRO A 187 1.15 -19.42 3.67
C PRO A 187 0.25 -19.05 4.85
N LYS A 188 -0.98 -19.57 4.79
CA LYS A 188 -1.95 -19.57 5.89
C LYS A 188 -1.25 -19.97 7.18
N ILE A 189 -1.18 -19.03 8.12
CA ILE A 189 -0.43 -19.21 9.36
C ILE A 189 -1.21 -20.18 10.22
N SER A 190 -0.74 -21.42 10.25
CA SER A 190 -1.28 -22.49 11.07
C SER A 190 -0.46 -22.62 12.35
N PRO A 191 -1.01 -22.32 13.53
CA PRO A 191 -0.36 -22.76 14.76
C PRO A 191 -0.25 -24.28 14.68
N GLY A 192 0.97 -24.80 14.80
CA GLY A 192 1.23 -26.23 14.79
C GLY A 192 0.38 -26.93 15.87
N GLN A 193 0.11 -28.22 15.69
CA GLN A 193 -0.69 -29.03 16.60
C GLN A 193 -0.10 -29.03 18.03
N ILE A 194 -0.48 -28.08 18.88
CA ILE A 194 -0.11 -28.08 20.29
C ILE A 194 -1.39 -27.94 21.11
N LYS A 195 -1.79 -29.07 21.72
CA LYS A 195 -3.05 -29.29 22.43
C LYS A 195 -3.15 -28.54 23.77
N SER A 196 -2.37 -27.50 24.03
CA SER A 196 -2.34 -26.84 25.34
C SER A 196 -1.86 -25.39 25.27
N TYR A 197 -2.83 -24.46 25.33
CA TYR A 197 -2.79 -23.11 25.94
C TYR A 197 -1.58 -22.18 25.69
N PRO A 198 -1.82 -20.90 25.35
CA PRO A 198 -2.47 -20.44 24.12
C PRO A 198 -1.55 -20.61 22.89
N ASP A 199 -2.13 -20.78 21.70
CA ASP A 199 -1.38 -20.71 20.44
C ASP A 199 -1.00 -19.23 20.20
N ILE A 200 0.09 -18.81 20.82
CA ILE A 200 0.71 -17.52 20.56
C ILE A 200 1.33 -17.58 19.17
N MET A 201 0.92 -16.67 18.31
CA MET A 201 1.48 -16.51 16.98
C MET A 201 2.01 -15.10 16.78
N THR A 202 3.05 -15.02 15.96
CA THR A 202 3.62 -13.74 15.53
C THR A 202 3.30 -13.51 14.07
N ILE A 203 2.63 -12.41 13.75
CA ILE A 203 2.25 -12.04 12.38
C ILE A 203 2.75 -10.62 12.12
N MET A 204 3.73 -10.45 11.23
CA MET A 204 4.36 -9.14 10.95
C MET A 204 4.80 -8.39 12.23
N GLY A 205 5.36 -9.10 13.21
CA GLY A 205 5.81 -8.52 14.48
C GLY A 205 4.70 -8.28 15.53
N SER A 206 3.42 -8.34 15.14
CA SER A 206 2.30 -8.43 16.10
C SER A 206 2.34 -9.76 16.84
N ILE A 207 1.81 -9.79 18.08
CA ILE A 207 1.69 -10.99 18.88
C ILE A 207 0.20 -11.18 19.20
N ILE A 208 -0.32 -12.33 18.81
CA ILE A 208 -1.73 -12.68 18.98
C ILE A 208 -1.80 -14.02 19.71
N SER A 209 -2.69 -14.10 20.70
CA SER A 209 -3.13 -15.37 21.27
C SER A 209 -4.46 -15.73 20.64
N ALA A 210 -4.55 -16.88 19.97
CA ALA A 210 -5.81 -17.39 19.44
C ALA A 210 -6.10 -18.78 20.01
N LYS A 211 -7.33 -19.01 20.43
CA LYS A 211 -7.83 -20.31 20.86
C LYS A 211 -9.19 -20.56 20.25
N ARG A 212 -9.54 -21.83 20.02
CA ARG A 212 -10.89 -22.16 19.52
C ARG A 212 -11.93 -21.69 20.53
N ALA A 213 -12.94 -20.96 20.04
CA ALA A 213 -14.13 -20.64 20.82
C ALA A 213 -15.20 -21.70 20.56
N ASP A 214 -15.44 -22.04 19.29
CA ASP A 214 -16.35 -23.12 18.86
C ASP A 214 -15.86 -23.83 17.57
N GLU A 215 -16.76 -24.49 16.86
CA GLU A 215 -16.47 -25.19 15.59
C GLU A 215 -16.08 -24.25 14.43
N SER A 216 -16.46 -22.99 14.49
CA SER A 216 -16.30 -22.00 13.42
C SER A 216 -15.57 -20.73 13.84
N SER A 217 -15.59 -20.38 15.13
CA SER A 217 -15.06 -19.13 15.66
C SER A 217 -13.81 -19.34 16.53
N VAL A 218 -13.05 -18.25 16.68
CA VAL A 218 -11.86 -18.21 17.52
C VAL A 218 -11.99 -17.10 18.54
N ARG A 219 -11.51 -17.38 19.75
CA ARG A 219 -11.30 -16.37 20.76
C ARG A 219 -9.88 -15.84 20.62
N VAL A 220 -9.77 -14.52 20.44
CA VAL A 220 -8.52 -13.83 20.13
C VAL A 220 -8.23 -12.77 21.17
N LYS A 221 -6.98 -12.73 21.62
CA LYS A 221 -6.41 -11.61 22.38
C LYS A 221 -5.19 -11.09 21.63
N VAL A 222 -5.22 -9.83 21.24
CA VAL A 222 -4.04 -9.18 20.66
C VAL A 222 -3.15 -8.75 21.82
N LEU A 223 -2.00 -9.40 21.96
CA LEU A 223 -1.04 -9.10 23.02
C LEU A 223 -0.14 -7.92 22.64
N ARG A 224 0.14 -7.78 21.34
CA ARG A 224 0.93 -6.68 20.78
C ARG A 224 0.48 -6.41 19.34
N MET A 225 0.18 -5.16 19.00
CA MET A 225 -0.08 -4.73 17.62
C MET A 225 1.20 -4.83 16.77
N MET A 226 1.08 -4.69 15.45
CA MET A 226 2.26 -4.54 14.60
C MET A 226 3.02 -3.26 15.04
N PRO A 227 4.35 -3.35 15.23
CA PRO A 227 5.14 -2.17 15.53
C PRO A 227 5.17 -1.22 14.34
N ALA A 228 5.58 0.03 14.59
CA ALA A 228 5.90 0.94 13.51
C ALA A 228 7.07 0.37 12.70
N GLN A 229 6.83 0.07 11.42
CA GLN A 229 7.82 -0.55 10.55
C GLN A 229 7.52 -0.24 9.08
N PRO A 230 8.54 -0.28 8.20
CA PRO A 230 8.34 -0.26 6.76
C PRO A 230 7.40 -1.38 6.29
N PHE A 231 6.53 -1.03 5.36
CA PHE A 231 5.59 -1.91 4.70
C PHE A 231 5.66 -1.69 3.19
N GLY A 232 5.68 -2.78 2.45
CA GLY A 232 5.73 -2.77 0.99
C GLY A 232 5.28 -4.12 0.45
N ILE A 233 4.82 -4.11 -0.79
CA ILE A 233 4.35 -5.31 -1.48
C ILE A 233 5.28 -5.55 -2.66
N THR A 234 5.80 -6.76 -2.78
CA THR A 234 6.63 -7.15 -3.93
C THR A 234 5.91 -8.24 -4.69
N VAL A 235 5.49 -7.92 -5.91
CA VAL A 235 4.90 -8.92 -6.81
C VAL A 235 6.03 -9.59 -7.57
N MET A 236 6.34 -10.84 -7.20
CA MET A 236 7.22 -11.68 -8.00
C MET A 236 6.46 -12.13 -9.24
N LYS A 237 6.82 -11.61 -10.42
CA LYS A 237 6.36 -12.18 -11.69
C LYS A 237 7.26 -13.37 -12.01
N PHE A 238 6.70 -14.58 -11.94
CA PHE A 238 7.35 -15.75 -12.53
C PHE A 238 7.22 -15.65 -14.05
N THR A 239 8.28 -15.19 -14.71
CA THR A 239 8.39 -15.32 -16.15
C THR A 239 8.67 -16.79 -16.44
N TYR A 240 7.65 -17.54 -16.84
CA TYR A 240 7.86 -18.85 -17.43
C TYR A 240 8.55 -18.64 -18.78
N PHE A 241 9.83 -18.99 -18.86
CA PHE A 241 10.46 -19.25 -20.15
C PHE A 241 9.86 -20.56 -20.65
N MET A 242 8.91 -20.46 -21.59
CA MET A 242 8.51 -21.58 -22.45
C MET A 242 9.41 -21.61 -23.67
#